data_AF-A0A0H5Q175-F1
#
_entry.id   AF-A0A0H5Q175-F1
#
_cell.length_a   1.000
_cell.length_b   1.000
_cell.length_c   1.000
_cell.angle_alpha   90.00
_cell.angle_beta   90.00
_cell.angle_gamma   90.00
#
_symmetry.space_group_name_H-M   'P 1'
#
loop_
_entity.id
_entity.type
_entity.pdbx_description
1 polymer ?
#
loop_
_entity_poly.entity_id
_entity_poly.type
_entity_poly.pdbx_seq_one_letter_code
_entity_poly.pdbx_strand_id
1 'polypeptide(L)'
;MTTATHYENANFLRELAESLPRINPKTHKPEQVQLLQRLADEELEQARYDEWVRGKVAAARADTRPGMTTDQVRQLLNVRSEELRRAL
;
A
#
# COMPACT_ATOMS: atom_id res chain seq x y z
N MET A 1 12.20 1.59 6.34
CA MET A 1 11.27 1.21 7.44
C MET A 1 10.78 -0.20 7.20
N THR A 2 10.29 -0.87 8.23
CA THR A 2 9.69 -2.21 8.09
C THR A 2 8.17 -2.08 8.09
N THR A 3 7.46 -3.07 7.53
CA THR A 3 6.00 -3.17 7.62
C THR A 3 5.51 -3.06 9.07
N ALA A 4 6.23 -3.68 10.02
CA ALA A 4 5.91 -3.59 11.45
C ALA A 4 5.96 -2.15 11.95
N THR A 5 6.96 -1.38 11.52
CA THR A 5 7.09 0.05 11.86
C THR A 5 5.90 0.87 11.36
N HIS A 6 5.38 0.59 10.16
CA HIS A 6 4.19 1.28 9.65
C HIS A 6 2.93 0.97 10.49
N TYR A 7 2.75 -0.27 10.92
CA TYR A 7 1.65 -0.60 11.84
C TYR A 7 1.80 0.05 13.22
N GLU A 8 3.01 0.06 13.79
CA GLU A 8 3.31 0.74 15.05
C GLU A 8 3.00 2.23 14.97
N ASN A 9 3.42 2.89 13.89
CA ASN A 9 3.12 4.30 13.64
C ASN A 9 1.62 4.55 13.49
N ALA A 10 0.90 3.72 12.73
CA ALA A 10 -0.54 3.84 12.56
C ALA A 10 -1.28 3.76 13.91
N ASN A 11 -0.91 2.78 14.75
CA ASN A 11 -1.48 2.63 16.09
C ASN A 11 -1.17 3.84 16.97
N PHE A 12 0.09 4.26 17.03
CA PHE A 12 0.50 5.44 17.81
C PHE A 12 -0.26 6.70 17.41
N LEU A 13 -0.38 6.97 16.11
CA LEU A 13 -1.09 8.15 15.59
C LEU A 13 -2.58 8.13 15.95
N ARG A 14 -3.19 6.93 15.93
CA ARG A 14 -4.61 6.74 16.29
C ARG A 14 -4.83 6.96 17.79
N GLU A 15 -3.99 6.37 18.64
CA GLU A 15 -4.00 6.58 20.09
C GLU A 15 -3.76 8.05 20.47
N LEU A 16 -2.84 8.71 19.76
CA LEU A 16 -2.57 10.13 19.95
C LEU A 16 -3.79 10.96 19.56
N ALA A 17 -4.45 10.67 18.44
CA ALA A 17 -5.65 11.37 18.01
C ALA A 17 -6.79 11.26 19.05
N GLU A 18 -6.97 10.08 19.63
CA GLU A 18 -7.98 9.81 20.67
C GLU A 18 -7.64 10.51 22.00
N SER A 19 -6.36 10.58 22.35
CA SER A 19 -5.89 11.13 23.62
C SER A 19 -5.71 12.65 23.58
N LEU A 20 -5.48 13.23 22.39
CA LEU A 20 -5.16 14.66 22.23
C LEU A 20 -6.18 15.61 22.87
N PRO A 21 -7.52 15.38 22.76
CA PRO A 21 -8.51 16.23 23.43
C PRO A 21 -8.41 16.20 24.95
N ARG A 22 -7.92 15.09 25.53
CA ARG A 22 -7.72 14.94 26.98
C ARG A 22 -6.39 15.52 27.44
N ILE A 23 -5.34 15.37 26.63
CA ILE A 23 -3.98 15.86 26.93
C ILE A 23 -3.92 17.38 26.82
N ASN A 24 -4.62 17.97 25.83
CA ASN A 24 -4.61 19.40 25.59
C ASN A 24 -6.01 19.99 25.34
N PRO A 25 -6.91 19.97 26.35
CA PRO A 25 -8.33 20.30 26.17
C PRO A 25 -8.59 21.74 25.75
N LYS A 26 -7.70 22.69 26.08
CA LYS A 26 -7.90 24.13 25.82
C LYS A 26 -7.34 24.59 24.47
N THR A 27 -6.42 23.82 23.89
CA THR A 27 -5.59 24.30 22.78
C THR A 27 -5.57 23.34 21.59
N HIS A 28 -5.98 22.08 21.76
CA HIS A 28 -6.14 21.18 20.62
C HIS A 28 -7.19 21.74 19.67
N LYS A 29 -6.96 21.53 18.37
CA LYS A 29 -7.94 21.85 17.35
C LYS A 29 -8.49 20.57 16.72
N PRO A 30 -9.78 20.52 16.34
CA PRO A 30 -10.36 19.36 15.67
C PRO A 30 -9.59 18.95 14.41
N GLU A 31 -9.00 19.91 13.68
CA GLU A 31 -8.20 19.64 12.48
C GLU A 31 -6.92 18.86 12.79
N GLN A 32 -6.36 19.00 14.00
CA GLN A 32 -5.18 18.23 14.41
C GLN A 32 -5.55 16.76 14.64
N VAL A 33 -6.70 16.49 15.26
CA VAL A 33 -7.21 15.12 15.44
C VAL A 33 -7.48 14.47 14.08
N GLN A 34 -8.12 15.20 13.17
CA GLN A 34 -8.38 14.72 11.80
C GLN A 34 -7.08 14.47 11.02
N LEU A 35 -6.07 15.33 11.17
CA LEU A 35 -4.77 15.11 10.56
C LEU A 35 -4.11 13.83 11.08
N LEU A 36 -4.11 13.61 12.39
CA LEU A 36 -3.53 12.41 13.00
C LEU A 36 -4.24 11.14 12.53
N GLN A 37 -5.57 11.17 12.43
CA GLN A 37 -6.36 10.05 11.89
C GLN A 37 -5.99 9.75 10.43
N ARG A 38 -5.86 10.79 9.59
CA ARG A 38 -5.45 10.61 8.19
C ARG A 38 -4.05 10.03 8.07
N LEU A 39 -3.10 10.54 8.85
CA LEU A 39 -1.72 10.01 8.86
C LEU A 39 -1.70 8.54 9.33
N ALA A 40 -2.53 8.18 10.32
CA ALA A 40 -2.66 6.79 10.75
C ALA A 40 -3.16 5.88 9.61
N ASP A 41 -4.15 6.34 8.85
CA ASP A 41 -4.68 5.61 7.70
C ASP A 41 -3.65 5.52 6.56
N GLU A 42 -2.86 6.56 6.31
CA GLU A 42 -1.77 6.56 5.34
C GLU A 42 -0.66 5.54 5.71
N GLU A 43 -0.24 5.49 6.97
CA GLU A 43 0.71 4.49 7.47
C GLU A 43 0.16 3.06 7.32
N LEU A 44 -1.14 2.86 7.57
CA LEU A 44 -1.79 1.56 7.41
C LEU A 44 -1.82 1.12 5.94
N GLU A 45 -2.15 2.03 5.02
CA GLU A 45 -2.13 1.74 3.58
C GLU A 45 -0.70 1.44 3.09
N GLN A 46 0.31 2.16 3.61
CA GLN A 46 1.71 1.86 3.28
C GLN A 46 2.11 0.46 3.77
N ALA A 47 1.73 0.07 4.99
CA ALA A 47 1.99 -1.28 5.50
C ALA A 47 1.38 -2.35 4.59
N ARG A 48 0.12 -2.19 4.20
CA ARG A 48 -0.60 -3.11 3.30
C ARG A 48 0.06 -3.19 1.92
N TYR A 49 0.48 -2.05 1.39
CA TYR A 49 1.19 -1.99 0.11
C TYR A 49 2.51 -2.76 0.18
N ASP A 50 3.29 -2.55 1.23
CA ASP A 50 4.58 -3.23 1.43
C ASP A 50 4.41 -4.76 1.54
N GLU A 51 3.39 -5.23 2.26
CA GLU A 51 3.06 -6.66 2.35
C GLU A 51 2.66 -7.22 0.99
N TRP A 52 1.79 -6.50 0.27
CA TRP A 52 1.36 -6.91 -1.06
C TRP A 52 2.53 -7.01 -2.03
N VAL A 53 3.42 -6.01 -2.07
CA VAL A 53 4.63 -6.03 -2.91
C VAL A 53 5.53 -7.20 -2.52
N ARG A 54 5.78 -7.41 -1.22
CA ARG A 54 6.61 -8.52 -0.74
C ARG A 54 6.03 -9.87 -1.14
N GLY A 55 4.72 -10.07 -0.95
CA GLY A 55 4.03 -11.30 -1.37
C GLY A 55 4.10 -11.53 -2.87
N LYS A 56 3.86 -10.47 -3.67
CA LYS A 56 3.96 -10.52 -5.14
C LYS A 56 5.37 -10.87 -5.62
N VAL A 57 6.39 -10.27 -5.01
CA VAL A 57 7.80 -10.56 -5.34
C VAL A 57 8.20 -11.96 -4.92
N ALA A 58 7.79 -12.42 -3.72
CA ALA A 58 8.06 -13.77 -3.26
C ALA A 58 7.44 -14.82 -4.21
N ALA A 59 6.18 -14.62 -4.61
CA ALA A 59 5.52 -15.49 -5.57
C ALA A 59 6.22 -15.49 -6.93
N ALA A 60 6.63 -14.32 -7.44
CA ALA A 60 7.36 -14.22 -8.71
C ALA A 60 8.74 -14.88 -8.65
N ARG A 61 9.44 -14.80 -7.52
CA ARG A 61 10.75 -15.47 -7.31
C ARG A 61 10.63 -16.98 -7.14
N ALA A 62 9.49 -17.47 -6.63
CA ALA A 62 9.22 -18.88 -6.50
C ALA A 62 8.80 -19.54 -7.83
N ASP A 63 8.48 -18.75 -8.86
CA ASP A 63 8.14 -19.25 -10.19
C ASP A 63 9.36 -19.85 -10.88
N THR A 64 9.28 -21.14 -11.20
CA THR A 64 10.36 -21.90 -11.85
C THR A 64 10.30 -21.85 -13.38
N ARG A 65 9.28 -21.22 -13.97
CA ARG A 65 9.16 -21.12 -15.42
C ARG A 65 10.31 -20.25 -15.98
N PRO A 66 10.84 -20.59 -17.16
CA PRO A 66 11.88 -19.77 -17.77
C PRO A 66 11.36 -18.36 -18.07
N GLY A 67 12.24 -17.38 -17.92
CA GLY A 67 11.94 -16.00 -18.29
C GLY A 67 11.68 -15.88 -19.79
N MET A 68 10.85 -14.90 -20.16
CA MET A 68 10.63 -14.52 -21.56
C MET A 68 11.57 -13.39 -21.96
N THR A 69 11.97 -13.37 -23.22
CA THR A 69 12.65 -12.19 -23.78
C THR A 69 11.67 -11.03 -23.95
N THR A 70 12.18 -9.81 -24.01
CA THR A 70 11.37 -8.61 -24.24
C THR A 70 10.54 -8.72 -25.53
N ASP A 71 11.08 -9.32 -26.59
CA ASP A 71 10.36 -9.49 -27.86
C ASP A 71 9.23 -10.51 -27.75
N GLN A 72 9.43 -11.61 -27.02
CA GLN A 72 8.37 -12.59 -26.74
C GLN A 72 7.23 -11.94 -25.93
N VAL A 73 7.57 -11.15 -24.91
CA VAL A 73 6.57 -10.41 -24.12
C VAL A 73 5.80 -9.41 -25.00
N ARG A 74 6.51 -8.67 -25.87
CA ARG A 74 5.89 -7.70 -26.77
C ARG A 74 4.91 -8.38 -27.74
N GLN A 75 5.30 -9.49 -28.34
CA GLN A 75 4.43 -10.26 -29.25
C GLN A 75 3.18 -10.74 -28.51
N LEU A 76 3.34 -11.32 -27.31
CA LEU A 76 2.21 -11.80 -26.51
C LEU A 76 1.21 -10.68 -26.17
N LEU A 77 1.72 -9.51 -25.78
CA LEU A 77 0.88 -8.34 -25.48
C LEU A 77 0.13 -7.83 -26.71
N ASN A 78 0.79 -7.79 -27.87
CA ASN A 78 0.16 -7.38 -29.12
C ASN A 78 -0.99 -8.30 -29.50
N VAL A 79 -0.76 -9.62 -29.50
CA VAL A 79 -1.80 -10.63 -29.78
C VAL A 79 -2.99 -10.46 -28.83
N ARG A 80 -2.73 -10.40 -27.53
CA ARG A 80 -3.79 -10.23 -26.52
C ARG A 80 -4.58 -8.93 -26.71
N SER A 81 -3.91 -7.85 -27.10
CA SER A 81 -4.57 -6.57 -27.37
C SER A 81 -5.50 -6.64 -28.59
N GLU A 82 -5.11 -7.38 -29.63
CA GLU A 82 -5.93 -7.56 -30.83
C GLU A 82 -7.14 -8.45 -30.55
N GLU A 83 -6.96 -9.52 -29.76
CA GLU A 83 -8.06 -10.37 -29.30
C GLU A 83 -9.09 -9.57 -28.50
N LEU A 84 -8.64 -8.75 -27.55
CA LEU A 84 -9.51 -7.88 -26.76
C LEU A 84 -10.26 -6.87 -27.63
N ARG A 85 -9.61 -6.29 -28.65
CA ARG A 85 -10.27 -5.35 -29.58
C ARG A 85 -11.31 -6.03 -30.46
N ARG A 86 -11.11 -7.28 -30.87
CA ARG A 86 -12.06 -8.04 -31.70
C ARG A 86 -13.26 -8.56 -30.91
N ALA A 87 -13.13 -8.67 -29.60
CA ALA A 87 -14.20 -9.11 -28.69
C ALA A 87 -15.11 -7.96 -28.20
N LEU A 88 -14.83 -6.72 -28.60
CA LEU A 88 -15.62 -5.51 -28.37
C LEU A 88 -16.42 -5.14 -29.62
#